data_AF-A0A4R9GP74-F1
#
_entry.id   AF-A0A4R9GP74-F1
#
_cell.length_a   1.000
_cell.length_b   1.000
_cell.length_c   1.000
_cell.angle_alpha   90.00
_cell.angle_beta   90.00
_cell.angle_gamma   90.00
#
_symmetry.space_group_name_H-M   'P 1'
#
loop_
_entity.id
_entity.type
_entity.pdbx_description
1 polymer ?
#
loop_
_entity_poly.entity_id
_entity_poly.type
_entity_poly.pdbx_seq_one_letter_code
_entity_poly.pdbx_strand_id
1 'polypeptide(L)'
;MKVETAEPVLKEDAIVYHHPLLRTELKIHSGPRSYFDTDTESLLTLSRINSRPEGLSDGKLPTLNAEVDWDRKMYSRVETLVKEGLIVLVPRIKYRKEKRDGEVVLHLVSAKGENTRDREAFKNLILEIHRRSAWAVRNYTIESQTSRARKLEILLDDVIEGKWSDQKRSSKEILIGYLERIRVLELLREEALPEAEEQIDAFLREEGFVLPTKNFGYVYVPEAEAEALYKKARNTYRYQLLPKLTNSIPALETEISSFRENFLDTLYDELIENPVLVRDQMLVGEWKKFSQRLGISLDGDLLSLIAAIGEKALSARSYRIETENRRIEKGLMETLPEAEPSMARFLRLEGEAFTVSKLAKNLERDDRFLSMVYFGEKGPCLCICPNSEATVLSILGQLEDKYSFQSETAISFLLTIYSKRNRLALWFNKESFRDTFCGAVIGCLGAKVSWLYRMAFFMGFRESLFSEALHVLSVLDYEQLDRKLEEENKLRRKYEILRTDFLKVL
;
A
#
# COMPACT_ATOMS: atom_id res chain seq x y z
N MET A 1 1.52 -8.21 51.15
CA MET A 1 2.11 -7.35 50.09
C MET A 1 1.78 -7.98 48.76
N LYS A 2 1.24 -7.18 47.84
CA LYS A 2 0.79 -7.54 46.50
C LYS A 2 1.97 -8.03 45.64
N VAL A 3 1.74 -9.05 44.82
CA VAL A 3 2.52 -9.28 43.61
C VAL A 3 1.51 -9.52 42.49
N GLU A 4 1.38 -8.49 41.65
CA GLU A 4 0.59 -8.46 40.43
C GLU A 4 1.35 -9.23 39.35
N THR A 5 0.72 -10.23 38.74
CA THR A 5 1.16 -10.78 37.44
C THR A 5 0.28 -10.16 36.37
N ALA A 6 0.88 -9.18 35.68
CA ALA A 6 0.32 -8.53 34.50
C ALA A 6 0.50 -9.43 33.26
N GLU A 7 -0.60 -9.78 32.62
CA GLU A 7 -0.60 -10.27 31.24
C GLU A 7 -0.49 -9.07 30.27
N PRO A 8 0.23 -9.19 29.14
CA PRO A 8 0.36 -8.08 28.20
C PRO A 8 -0.91 -7.95 27.36
N VAL A 9 -1.59 -6.82 27.55
CA VAL A 9 -2.66 -6.34 26.68
C VAL A 9 -2.04 -5.86 25.37
N LEU A 10 -2.16 -6.67 24.31
CA LEU A 10 -2.03 -6.19 22.93
C LEU A 10 -3.31 -5.40 22.59
N LYS A 11 -3.23 -4.08 22.70
CA LYS A 11 -4.17 -3.17 22.01
C LYS A 11 -3.71 -3.03 20.57
N GLU A 12 -4.23 -3.88 19.70
CA GLU A 12 -4.41 -3.51 18.31
C GLU A 12 -5.66 -2.62 18.25
N ASP A 13 -5.46 -1.32 18.09
CA ASP A 13 -6.53 -0.37 17.76
C ASP A 13 -7.02 -0.68 16.33
N ALA A 14 -7.81 -1.73 16.21
CA ALA A 14 -8.72 -1.87 15.10
C ALA A 14 -9.73 -0.74 15.25
N ILE A 15 -9.61 0.29 14.40
CA ILE A 15 -10.65 1.30 14.20
C ILE A 15 -11.83 0.58 13.56
N VAL A 16 -12.63 -0.09 14.40
CA VAL A 16 -13.96 -0.55 14.06
C VAL A 16 -14.80 0.71 13.99
N TYR A 17 -15.09 1.16 12.76
CA TYR A 17 -16.13 2.15 12.53
C TYR A 17 -17.47 1.55 12.99
N HIS A 18 -17.78 1.74 14.27
CA HIS A 18 -19.14 1.56 14.78
C HIS A 18 -19.97 2.70 14.20
N HIS A 19 -20.66 2.44 13.08
CA HIS A 19 -21.67 3.35 12.58
C HIS A 19 -22.77 3.47 13.63
N PRO A 20 -22.96 4.64 14.26
CA PRO A 20 -24.03 4.82 15.21
C PRO A 20 -25.29 5.08 14.39
N LEU A 21 -26.26 4.16 14.41
CA LEU A 21 -27.70 4.38 14.16
C LEU A 21 -28.46 3.19 13.54
N LEU A 22 -27.87 1.99 13.41
CA LEU A 22 -28.68 0.77 13.23
C LEU A 22 -29.31 0.35 14.58
N ARG A 23 -30.22 1.17 15.12
CA ARG A 23 -31.12 0.75 16.20
C ARG A 23 -32.13 -0.23 15.62
N THR A 24 -31.79 -1.52 15.73
CA THR A 24 -32.69 -2.64 15.42
C THR A 24 -33.71 -2.84 16.55
N GLU A 25 -34.56 -1.85 16.79
CA GLU A 25 -35.79 -2.07 17.56
C GLU A 25 -36.92 -2.42 16.59
N LEU A 26 -36.93 -3.67 16.15
CA LEU A 26 -38.11 -4.27 15.53
C LEU A 26 -39.20 -4.34 16.62
N LYS A 27 -40.23 -3.47 16.54
CA LYS A 27 -41.45 -3.63 17.33
C LYS A 27 -42.20 -4.89 16.87
N ILE A 28 -41.93 -6.01 17.54
CA ILE A 28 -42.56 -7.31 17.28
C ILE A 28 -44.04 -7.22 17.70
N HIS A 29 -44.96 -7.32 16.74
CA HIS A 29 -46.38 -7.55 17.03
C HIS A 29 -46.57 -9.05 17.30
N SER A 30 -46.71 -9.44 18.57
CA SER A 30 -47.09 -10.80 18.96
C SER A 30 -48.61 -10.97 18.83
N GLY A 31 -49.09 -11.23 17.61
CA GLY A 31 -50.46 -11.66 17.33
C GLY A 31 -50.53 -13.15 16.94
N PRO A 32 -51.72 -13.79 17.01
CA PRO A 32 -51.91 -15.17 16.55
C PRO A 32 -51.57 -15.29 15.05
N ARG A 33 -50.83 -16.35 14.67
CA ARG A 33 -50.38 -16.60 13.29
C ARG A 33 -51.56 -16.50 12.31
N SER A 34 -51.45 -15.61 11.32
CA SER A 34 -52.32 -15.65 10.14
C SER A 34 -52.08 -16.99 9.42
N TYR A 35 -53.16 -17.70 9.07
CA TYR A 35 -53.04 -18.86 8.19
C TYR A 35 -52.75 -18.32 6.78
N PHE A 36 -51.48 -18.40 6.39
CA PHE A 36 -51.07 -18.11 5.01
C PHE A 36 -51.66 -19.15 4.04
N ASP A 37 -51.90 -18.75 2.79
CA ASP A 37 -52.17 -19.74 1.74
C ASP A 37 -50.90 -20.59 1.49
N THR A 38 -51.08 -21.79 0.93
CA THR A 38 -49.98 -22.75 0.68
C THR A 38 -48.83 -22.13 -0.11
N ASP A 39 -49.16 -21.25 -1.03
CA ASP A 39 -48.18 -20.58 -1.89
C ASP A 39 -47.37 -19.53 -1.11
N THR A 40 -47.99 -18.73 -0.22
CA THR A 40 -47.27 -17.78 0.64
C THR A 40 -46.38 -18.49 1.64
N GLU A 41 -46.84 -19.61 2.20
CA GLU A 41 -46.04 -20.43 3.11
C GLU A 41 -44.83 -21.06 2.38
N SER A 42 -45.02 -21.51 1.14
CA SER A 42 -43.93 -22.04 0.30
C SER A 42 -42.87 -20.96 0.02
N LEU A 43 -43.29 -19.73 -0.28
CA LEU A 43 -42.41 -18.61 -0.58
C LEU A 43 -41.64 -18.13 0.65
N LEU A 44 -42.27 -18.11 1.82
CA LEU A 44 -41.61 -17.86 3.11
C LEU A 44 -40.58 -18.95 3.42
N THR A 45 -40.92 -20.22 3.19
CA THR A 45 -40.04 -21.36 3.45
C THR A 45 -38.81 -21.33 2.55
N LEU A 46 -39.00 -21.09 1.24
CA LEU A 46 -37.92 -20.92 0.27
C LEU A 46 -37.00 -19.75 0.64
N SER A 47 -37.59 -18.62 1.06
CA SER A 47 -36.83 -17.46 1.51
C SER A 47 -36.00 -17.80 2.74
N ARG A 48 -36.60 -18.47 3.73
CA ARG A 48 -35.92 -18.85 4.98
C ARG A 48 -34.76 -19.81 4.76
N ILE A 49 -34.91 -20.83 3.92
CA ILE A 49 -33.86 -21.82 3.65
C ILE A 49 -32.66 -21.16 2.96
N ASN A 50 -32.91 -20.23 2.04
CA ASN A 50 -31.89 -19.66 1.17
C ASN A 50 -31.37 -18.28 1.60
N SER A 51 -31.85 -17.72 2.72
CA SER A 51 -31.38 -16.43 3.29
C SER A 51 -30.02 -16.54 3.96
N ARG A 52 -29.02 -17.01 3.20
CA ARG A 52 -27.60 -17.06 3.58
C ARG A 52 -26.73 -16.70 2.38
N PRO A 53 -25.46 -16.29 2.57
CA PRO A 53 -24.54 -15.97 1.48
C PRO A 53 -24.40 -17.09 0.43
N GLU A 54 -24.48 -18.35 0.86
CA GLU A 54 -24.43 -19.52 -0.02
C GLU A 54 -25.65 -19.57 -0.95
N GLY A 55 -26.85 -19.25 -0.44
CA GLY A 55 -28.08 -19.21 -1.24
C GLY A 55 -28.06 -18.15 -2.34
N LEU A 56 -27.37 -17.02 -2.11
CA LEU A 56 -27.12 -15.99 -3.12
C LEU A 56 -26.09 -16.45 -4.17
N SER A 57 -25.10 -17.23 -3.77
CA SER A 57 -24.06 -17.79 -4.65
C SER A 57 -24.59 -18.90 -5.55
N ASP A 58 -25.43 -19.77 -4.99
CA ASP A 58 -26.11 -20.86 -5.70
C ASP A 58 -27.28 -20.39 -6.58
N GLY A 59 -27.67 -19.11 -6.50
CA GLY A 59 -28.82 -18.57 -7.22
C GLY A 59 -30.17 -19.08 -6.71
N LYS A 60 -30.21 -19.67 -5.51
CA LYS A 60 -31.42 -20.23 -4.88
C LYS A 60 -32.21 -19.20 -4.06
N LEU A 61 -31.61 -18.04 -3.79
CA LEU A 61 -32.29 -16.93 -3.12
C LEU A 61 -33.45 -16.43 -4.00
N PRO A 62 -34.70 -16.41 -3.49
CA PRO A 62 -35.85 -15.99 -4.28
C PRO A 62 -35.70 -14.56 -4.80
N THR A 63 -35.87 -14.39 -6.11
CA THR A 63 -35.75 -13.11 -6.81
C THR A 63 -37.02 -12.72 -7.53
N LEU A 64 -37.41 -11.46 -7.41
CA LEU A 64 -38.48 -10.84 -8.20
C LEU A 64 -37.88 -9.84 -9.16
N ASN A 65 -38.38 -9.80 -10.39
CA ASN A 65 -37.97 -8.78 -11.35
C ASN A 65 -38.66 -7.46 -10.99
N ALA A 66 -37.90 -6.39 -10.77
CA ALA A 66 -38.46 -5.08 -10.42
C ALA A 66 -39.00 -4.32 -11.65
N GLU A 67 -38.61 -4.74 -12.86
CA GLU A 67 -38.99 -4.12 -14.14
C GLU A 67 -40.25 -4.74 -14.76
N VAL A 68 -40.75 -5.85 -14.21
CA VAL A 68 -41.93 -6.55 -14.72
C VAL A 68 -43.12 -6.29 -13.82
N ASP A 69 -44.29 -6.11 -14.43
CA ASP A 69 -45.53 -5.95 -13.70
C ASP A 69 -45.87 -7.23 -12.92
N TRP A 70 -45.97 -7.13 -11.59
CA TRP A 70 -46.34 -8.27 -10.75
C TRP A 70 -47.84 -8.53 -10.82
N ASP A 71 -48.19 -9.81 -10.87
CA ASP A 71 -49.58 -10.24 -10.73
C ASP A 71 -50.14 -9.80 -9.37
N ARG A 72 -51.42 -9.39 -9.36
CA ARG A 72 -52.11 -8.91 -8.15
C ARG A 72 -52.06 -9.90 -6.99
N LYS A 73 -52.05 -11.21 -7.29
CA LYS A 73 -51.89 -12.28 -6.30
C LYS A 73 -50.47 -12.29 -5.71
N MET A 74 -49.44 -12.21 -6.55
CA MET A 74 -48.05 -12.19 -6.10
C MET A 74 -47.76 -10.97 -5.21
N TYR A 75 -48.26 -9.79 -5.61
CA TYR A 75 -48.14 -8.57 -4.81
C TYR A 75 -48.74 -8.74 -3.41
N SER A 76 -49.99 -9.21 -3.32
CA SER A 76 -50.68 -9.40 -2.04
C SER A 76 -49.95 -10.38 -1.11
N ARG A 77 -49.36 -11.44 -1.66
CA ARG A 77 -48.56 -12.43 -0.88
C ARG A 77 -47.30 -11.79 -0.29
N VAL A 78 -46.54 -11.07 -1.10
CA VAL A 78 -45.31 -10.38 -0.68
C VAL A 78 -45.64 -9.27 0.32
N GLU A 79 -46.66 -8.46 0.04
CA GLU A 79 -47.14 -7.40 0.92
C GLU A 79 -47.50 -7.92 2.31
N THR A 80 -48.21 -9.05 2.39
CA THR A 80 -48.59 -9.66 3.67
C THR A 80 -47.36 -10.08 4.46
N LEU A 81 -46.40 -10.75 3.82
CA LEU A 81 -45.15 -11.19 4.48
C LEU A 81 -44.25 -10.02 4.93
N VAL A 82 -44.22 -8.93 4.15
CA VAL A 82 -43.49 -7.71 4.52
C VAL A 82 -44.16 -6.98 5.68
N LYS A 83 -45.49 -6.82 5.65
CA LYS A 83 -46.27 -6.20 6.75
C LYS A 83 -46.12 -6.95 8.07
N GLU A 84 -46.04 -8.28 8.01
CA GLU A 84 -45.79 -9.11 9.19
C GLU A 84 -44.31 -9.16 9.61
N GLY A 85 -43.41 -8.50 8.86
CA GLY A 85 -41.98 -8.43 9.18
C GLY A 85 -41.25 -9.77 9.03
N LEU A 86 -41.78 -10.70 8.26
CA LEU A 86 -41.22 -12.05 8.07
C LEU A 86 -40.15 -12.07 6.98
N ILE A 87 -40.26 -11.16 6.02
CA ILE A 87 -39.30 -10.95 4.94
C ILE A 87 -38.95 -9.46 4.81
N VAL A 88 -37.76 -9.20 4.30
CA VAL A 88 -37.26 -7.90 3.87
C VAL A 88 -36.94 -8.00 2.38
N LEU A 89 -37.34 -6.98 1.63
CA LEU A 89 -37.00 -6.85 0.22
C LEU A 89 -35.68 -6.08 0.11
N VAL A 90 -34.69 -6.68 -0.56
CA VAL A 90 -33.37 -6.05 -0.76
C VAL A 90 -33.17 -5.82 -2.26
N PRO A 91 -32.98 -4.57 -2.71
CA PRO A 91 -32.73 -4.27 -4.11
C PRO A 91 -31.35 -4.77 -4.55
N ARG A 92 -31.27 -5.29 -5.78
CA ARG A 92 -30.02 -5.69 -6.43
C ARG A 92 -29.98 -5.22 -7.87
N ILE A 93 -28.85 -4.61 -8.22
CA ILE A 93 -28.52 -4.29 -9.60
C ILE A 93 -27.78 -5.50 -10.22
N LYS A 94 -28.26 -5.96 -11.37
CA LYS A 94 -27.64 -7.02 -12.18
C LYS A 94 -27.12 -6.43 -13.47
N TYR A 95 -25.94 -6.85 -13.88
CA TYR A 95 -25.37 -6.50 -15.17
C TYR A 95 -25.54 -7.67 -16.14
N ARG A 96 -26.15 -7.38 -17.31
CA ARG A 96 -26.23 -8.30 -18.45
C ARG A 96 -25.70 -7.57 -19.68
N LYS A 97 -24.78 -8.18 -20.43
CA LYS A 97 -24.19 -7.58 -21.64
C LYS A 97 -25.22 -7.12 -22.67
N GLU A 98 -26.37 -7.81 -22.72
CA GLU A 98 -27.47 -7.54 -23.65
C GLU A 98 -28.33 -6.33 -23.26
N LYS A 99 -28.46 -6.04 -21.95
CA LYS A 99 -29.21 -4.90 -21.41
C LYS A 99 -28.23 -3.86 -20.88
N ARG A 100 -27.93 -2.87 -21.73
CA ARG A 100 -26.99 -1.79 -21.36
C ARG A 100 -27.43 -1.07 -20.08
N ASP A 101 -28.72 -0.92 -19.78
CA ASP A 101 -29.14 -0.10 -18.64
C ASP A 101 -29.18 -0.84 -17.28
N GLY A 102 -28.61 -2.04 -17.17
CA GLY A 102 -28.64 -2.86 -15.94
C GLY A 102 -30.05 -3.30 -15.54
N GLU A 103 -30.21 -4.55 -15.10
CA GLU A 103 -31.50 -5.11 -14.65
C GLU A 103 -31.63 -4.95 -13.13
N VAL A 104 -32.78 -4.46 -12.66
CA VAL A 104 -33.06 -4.35 -11.22
C VAL A 104 -33.94 -5.50 -10.75
N VAL A 105 -33.53 -6.17 -9.69
CA VAL A 105 -34.30 -7.24 -9.05
C VAL A 105 -34.41 -7.03 -7.55
N LEU A 106 -35.43 -7.62 -6.94
CA LEU A 106 -35.63 -7.63 -5.49
C LEU A 106 -35.38 -9.05 -4.97
N HIS A 107 -34.48 -9.17 -4.00
CA HIS A 107 -34.31 -10.42 -3.24
C HIS A 107 -35.25 -10.44 -2.06
N LEU A 108 -35.92 -11.58 -1.86
CA LEU A 108 -36.67 -11.82 -0.63
C LEU A 108 -35.75 -12.47 0.38
N VAL A 109 -35.45 -11.73 1.45
CA VAL A 109 -34.61 -12.20 2.54
C VAL A 109 -35.47 -12.36 3.78
N SER A 110 -35.45 -13.53 4.42
CA SER A 110 -36.18 -13.74 5.67
C SER A 110 -35.50 -12.97 6.81
N ALA A 111 -36.28 -12.19 7.54
CA ALA A 111 -35.81 -11.37 8.66
C ALA A 111 -35.64 -12.14 9.97
N LYS A 112 -35.95 -13.45 9.97
CA LYS A 112 -36.10 -14.24 11.20
C LYS A 112 -34.80 -14.96 11.57
N GLY A 113 -34.00 -14.32 12.43
CA GLY A 113 -32.89 -14.96 13.13
C GLY A 113 -33.23 -15.20 14.61
N GLU A 114 -33.23 -16.45 15.05
CA GLU A 114 -33.47 -16.80 16.46
C GLU A 114 -32.18 -16.61 17.29
N ASN A 115 -31.00 -16.76 16.65
CA ASN A 115 -29.69 -16.66 17.29
C ASN A 115 -28.83 -15.49 16.75
N THR A 116 -27.79 -15.12 17.49
CA THR A 116 -26.82 -14.06 17.08
C THR A 116 -26.12 -14.39 15.76
N ARG A 117 -25.73 -15.65 15.55
CA ARG A 117 -25.14 -16.13 14.28
C ARG A 117 -26.06 -15.92 13.08
N ASP A 118 -27.37 -16.06 13.25
CA ASP A 118 -28.34 -15.85 12.17
C ASP A 118 -28.41 -14.37 11.79
N ARG A 119 -28.24 -13.46 12.76
CA ARG A 119 -28.20 -12.01 12.52
C ARG A 119 -26.94 -11.58 11.79
N GLU A 120 -25.79 -12.16 12.13
CA GLU A 120 -24.54 -11.93 11.39
C GLU A 120 -24.61 -12.46 9.97
N ALA A 121 -25.16 -13.67 9.77
CA ALA A 121 -25.37 -14.23 8.44
C ALA A 121 -26.32 -13.37 7.58
N PHE A 122 -27.39 -12.86 8.19
CA PHE A 122 -28.32 -11.92 7.55
C PHE A 122 -27.64 -10.61 7.15
N LYS A 123 -26.87 -10.00 8.06
CA LYS A 123 -26.08 -8.79 7.77
C LYS A 123 -25.10 -9.03 6.62
N ASN A 124 -24.36 -10.13 6.68
CA ASN A 124 -23.37 -10.49 5.64
C ASN A 124 -24.05 -10.73 4.29
N LEU A 125 -25.24 -11.34 4.27
CA LEU A 125 -26.02 -11.50 3.05
C LEU A 125 -26.42 -10.16 2.43
N ILE A 126 -26.92 -9.21 3.22
CA ILE A 126 -27.29 -7.88 2.72
C ILE A 126 -26.07 -7.16 2.14
N LEU A 127 -24.96 -7.15 2.89
CA LEU A 127 -23.71 -6.55 2.44
C LEU A 127 -23.21 -7.19 1.14
N GLU A 128 -23.30 -8.52 1.02
CA GLU A 128 -22.92 -9.23 -0.20
C GLU A 128 -23.87 -8.92 -1.39
N ILE A 129 -25.17 -8.71 -1.16
CA ILE A 129 -26.11 -8.26 -2.21
C ILE A 129 -25.72 -6.88 -2.73
N HIS A 130 -25.42 -5.94 -1.83
CA HIS A 130 -24.99 -4.59 -2.21
C HIS A 130 -23.60 -4.59 -2.86
N ARG A 131 -22.67 -5.43 -2.39
CA ARG A 131 -21.36 -5.64 -3.02
C ARG A 131 -21.50 -6.17 -4.45
N ARG A 132 -22.39 -7.14 -4.69
CA ARG A 132 -22.68 -7.62 -6.06
C ARG A 132 -23.35 -6.57 -6.94
N SER A 133 -24.11 -5.64 -6.34
CA SER A 133 -24.68 -4.50 -7.05
C SER A 133 -23.60 -3.48 -7.43
N ALA A 134 -22.67 -3.18 -6.53
CA ALA A 134 -21.47 -2.37 -6.81
C ALA A 134 -20.66 -2.98 -7.97
N TRP A 135 -20.44 -4.30 -7.94
CA TRP A 135 -19.74 -5.00 -9.03
C TRP A 135 -20.48 -4.89 -10.38
N ALA A 136 -21.81 -4.95 -10.36
CA ALA A 136 -22.62 -4.75 -11.57
C ALA A 136 -22.52 -3.32 -12.12
N VAL A 137 -22.63 -2.30 -11.24
CA VAL A 137 -22.45 -0.89 -11.60
C VAL A 137 -21.06 -0.66 -12.19
N ARG A 138 -20.01 -1.19 -11.54
CA ARG A 138 -18.64 -1.14 -12.02
C ARG A 138 -18.51 -1.72 -13.43
N ASN A 139 -18.98 -2.93 -13.67
CA ASN A 139 -18.84 -3.60 -14.97
C ASN A 139 -19.54 -2.80 -16.08
N TYR A 140 -20.71 -2.26 -15.78
CA TYR A 140 -21.41 -1.35 -16.69
C TYR A 140 -20.59 -0.07 -16.95
N THR A 141 -20.08 0.58 -15.91
CA THR A 141 -19.27 1.80 -16.05
C THR A 141 -18.03 1.54 -16.88
N ILE A 142 -17.32 0.44 -16.65
CA ILE A 142 -16.13 0.06 -17.41
C ILE A 142 -16.51 -0.12 -18.88
N GLU A 143 -17.47 -0.98 -19.20
CA GLU A 143 -17.83 -1.28 -20.60
C GLU A 143 -18.34 -0.05 -21.35
N SER A 144 -19.14 0.80 -20.69
CA SER A 144 -19.67 2.03 -21.28
C SER A 144 -18.62 3.12 -21.49
N GLN A 145 -17.52 3.10 -20.73
CA GLN A 145 -16.42 4.07 -20.85
C GLN A 145 -15.28 3.57 -21.73
N THR A 146 -15.10 2.25 -21.89
CA THR A 146 -14.16 1.68 -22.86
C THR A 146 -14.70 1.69 -24.29
N SER A 147 -16.02 1.52 -24.46
CA SER A 147 -16.66 1.50 -25.80
C SER A 147 -16.91 2.89 -26.40
N ARG A 148 -16.98 3.94 -25.56
CA ARG A 148 -17.07 5.35 -25.98
C ARG A 148 -15.80 6.06 -25.52
N ALA A 149 -14.84 6.21 -26.45
CA ALA A 149 -13.59 6.99 -26.39
C ALA A 149 -13.20 7.52 -25.00
N ARG A 150 -12.19 6.88 -24.35
CA ARG A 150 -11.43 7.33 -23.17
C ARG A 150 -12.02 8.52 -22.40
N LYS A 151 -13.17 8.31 -21.75
CA LYS A 151 -13.92 9.41 -21.11
C LYS A 151 -13.11 10.16 -20.06
N LEU A 152 -12.22 9.51 -19.32
CA LEU A 152 -11.44 10.17 -18.29
C LEU A 152 -10.44 11.18 -18.86
N GLU A 153 -9.75 10.84 -19.94
CA GLU A 153 -8.76 11.73 -20.55
C GLU A 153 -9.42 12.96 -21.16
N ILE A 154 -10.55 12.76 -21.85
CA ILE A 154 -11.39 13.81 -22.43
C ILE A 154 -12.05 14.64 -21.32
N LEU A 155 -12.54 14.00 -20.26
CA LEU A 155 -13.14 14.71 -19.12
C LEU A 155 -12.13 15.60 -18.42
N LEU A 156 -10.88 15.14 -18.26
CA LEU A 156 -9.81 15.98 -17.76
C LEU A 156 -9.61 17.19 -18.69
N ASP A 157 -9.54 17.01 -20.01
CA ASP A 157 -9.38 18.11 -20.97
C ASP A 157 -10.58 19.09 -20.97
N ASP A 158 -11.81 18.59 -20.98
CA ASP A 158 -13.03 19.40 -21.01
C ASP A 158 -13.20 20.22 -19.73
N VAL A 159 -12.87 19.64 -18.58
CA VAL A 159 -12.89 20.35 -17.30
C VAL A 159 -11.80 21.42 -17.25
N ILE A 160 -10.61 21.11 -17.79
CA ILE A 160 -9.48 22.04 -17.89
C ILE A 160 -9.81 23.23 -18.78
N GLU A 161 -10.41 22.99 -19.94
CA GLU A 161 -10.74 24.01 -20.92
C GLU A 161 -11.99 24.83 -20.54
N GLY A 162 -12.61 24.52 -19.40
CA GLY A 162 -13.84 25.16 -18.95
C GLY A 162 -15.04 24.85 -19.83
N LYS A 163 -14.94 23.82 -20.67
CA LYS A 163 -15.97 23.36 -21.62
C LYS A 163 -16.95 22.38 -21.00
N TRP A 164 -16.68 21.91 -19.78
CA TRP A 164 -17.58 21.04 -19.04
C TRP A 164 -18.82 21.81 -18.54
N SER A 165 -19.77 22.06 -19.43
CA SER A 165 -21.06 22.71 -19.13
C SER A 165 -22.28 21.79 -19.30
N ASP A 166 -22.17 20.69 -20.05
CA ASP A 166 -23.38 20.19 -20.72
C ASP A 166 -24.13 19.05 -20.03
N GLN A 167 -23.57 18.26 -19.12
CA GLN A 167 -24.34 17.23 -18.39
C GLN A 167 -23.73 16.93 -17.02
N LYS A 168 -23.99 17.78 -16.02
CA LYS A 168 -23.81 17.39 -14.62
C LYS A 168 -24.76 16.23 -14.35
N ARG A 169 -24.21 15.04 -14.14
CA ARG A 169 -24.94 13.89 -13.63
C ARG A 169 -24.19 13.38 -12.42
N SER A 170 -24.80 13.47 -11.25
CA SER A 170 -24.19 12.91 -10.05
C SER A 170 -24.19 11.38 -10.10
N SER A 171 -23.20 10.74 -9.48
CA SER A 171 -23.20 9.27 -9.29
C SER A 171 -24.48 8.83 -8.58
N LYS A 172 -24.90 9.63 -7.60
CA LYS A 172 -26.19 9.55 -6.92
C LYS A 172 -27.37 9.55 -7.89
N GLU A 173 -27.48 10.51 -8.81
CA GLU A 173 -28.57 10.53 -9.82
C GLU A 173 -28.57 9.30 -10.72
N ILE A 174 -27.39 8.78 -11.08
CA ILE A 174 -27.28 7.56 -11.90
C ILE A 174 -27.78 6.35 -11.11
N LEU A 175 -27.34 6.22 -9.85
CA LEU A 175 -27.74 5.11 -8.99
C LEU A 175 -29.22 5.18 -8.60
N ILE A 176 -29.71 6.39 -8.28
CA ILE A 176 -31.13 6.69 -8.08
C ILE A 176 -31.90 6.33 -9.35
N GLY A 177 -31.46 6.73 -10.53
CA GLY A 177 -32.11 6.35 -11.78
C GLY A 177 -32.17 4.84 -11.99
N TYR A 178 -31.25 4.07 -11.42
CA TYR A 178 -31.36 2.61 -11.38
C TYR A 178 -32.37 2.14 -10.34
N LEU A 179 -32.26 2.60 -9.10
CA LEU A 179 -33.07 2.15 -7.97
C LEU A 179 -34.53 2.64 -8.01
N GLU A 180 -34.82 3.81 -8.60
CA GLU A 180 -36.18 4.33 -8.80
C GLU A 180 -36.98 3.56 -9.85
N ARG A 181 -36.33 2.74 -10.69
CA ARG A 181 -37.03 1.80 -11.59
C ARG A 181 -37.74 0.67 -10.84
N ILE A 182 -37.65 0.65 -9.51
CA ILE A 182 -38.38 -0.29 -8.68
C ILE A 182 -39.83 0.17 -8.58
N ARG A 183 -40.74 -0.61 -9.18
CA ARG A 183 -42.19 -0.34 -9.16
C ARG A 183 -42.83 -0.37 -7.76
N VAL A 184 -42.12 -0.86 -6.74
CA VAL A 184 -42.69 -1.38 -5.49
C VAL A 184 -42.32 -0.51 -4.27
N LEU A 185 -42.26 0.82 -4.46
CA LEU A 185 -41.88 1.78 -3.40
C LEU A 185 -42.75 1.69 -2.14
N GLU A 186 -44.01 1.25 -2.24
CA GLU A 186 -44.90 1.05 -1.08
C GLU A 186 -44.50 -0.15 -0.20
N LEU A 187 -43.82 -1.17 -0.76
CA LEU A 187 -43.39 -2.35 0.00
C LEU A 187 -41.95 -2.23 0.53
N LEU A 188 -41.15 -1.36 -0.07
CA LEU A 188 -39.84 -0.99 0.47
C LEU A 188 -40.03 0.12 1.50
N ARG A 189 -39.21 0.11 2.55
CA ARG A 189 -39.15 1.27 3.44
C ARG A 189 -38.46 2.42 2.70
N GLU A 190 -38.94 3.65 2.89
CA GLU A 190 -38.35 4.85 2.27
C GLU A 190 -36.84 4.97 2.53
N GLU A 191 -36.38 4.55 3.70
CA GLU A 191 -34.97 4.57 4.13
C GLU A 191 -34.09 3.54 3.39
N ALA A 192 -34.68 2.48 2.83
CA ALA A 192 -33.91 1.37 2.25
C ALA A 192 -33.17 1.75 0.97
N LEU A 193 -33.69 2.70 0.19
CA LEU A 193 -33.05 3.15 -1.05
C LEU A 193 -31.82 4.03 -0.77
N PRO A 194 -31.89 5.06 0.08
CA PRO A 194 -30.70 5.81 0.52
C PRO A 194 -29.63 4.93 1.19
N GLU A 195 -30.02 3.96 2.01
CA GLU A 195 -29.05 3.05 2.66
C GLU A 195 -28.35 2.13 1.66
N ALA A 196 -29.09 1.59 0.67
CA ALA A 196 -28.51 0.79 -0.40
C ALA A 196 -27.56 1.65 -1.26
N GLU A 197 -27.90 2.91 -1.53
CA GLU A 197 -27.05 3.86 -2.23
C GLU A 197 -25.71 4.06 -1.52
N GLU A 198 -25.75 4.42 -0.24
CA GLU A 198 -24.55 4.68 0.55
C GLU A 198 -23.63 3.46 0.62
N GLN A 199 -24.21 2.27 0.79
CA GLN A 199 -23.44 1.02 0.85
C GLN A 199 -22.84 0.65 -0.50
N ILE A 200 -23.58 0.79 -1.61
CA ILE A 200 -23.06 0.50 -2.96
C ILE A 200 -21.91 1.47 -3.30
N ASP A 201 -22.06 2.76 -3.00
CA ASP A 201 -21.01 3.74 -3.22
C ASP A 201 -19.77 3.49 -2.35
N ALA A 202 -19.97 3.05 -1.10
CA ALA A 202 -18.87 2.66 -0.22
C ALA A 202 -18.08 1.49 -0.81
N PHE A 203 -18.74 0.43 -1.28
CA PHE A 203 -18.08 -0.70 -1.93
C PHE A 203 -17.35 -0.30 -3.22
N LEU A 204 -17.91 0.61 -4.02
CA LEU A 204 -17.23 1.12 -5.23
C LEU A 204 -15.96 1.89 -4.87
N ARG A 205 -15.97 2.69 -3.80
CA ARG A 205 -14.78 3.39 -3.29
C ARG A 205 -13.72 2.43 -2.75
N GLU A 206 -14.12 1.40 -2.01
CA GLU A 206 -13.21 0.37 -1.49
C GLU A 206 -12.47 -0.36 -2.62
N GLU A 207 -13.17 -0.67 -3.72
CA GLU A 207 -12.57 -1.34 -4.87
C GLU A 207 -11.62 -0.43 -5.67
N GLY A 208 -11.82 0.89 -5.65
CA GLY A 208 -10.95 1.87 -6.30
C GLY A 208 -10.93 1.86 -7.84
N PHE A 209 -11.64 0.94 -8.51
CA PHE A 209 -11.73 0.89 -9.99
C PHE A 209 -12.59 2.01 -10.57
N VAL A 210 -13.72 2.28 -9.91
CA VAL A 210 -14.69 3.28 -10.34
C VAL A 210 -14.96 4.21 -9.17
N LEU A 211 -14.82 5.51 -9.41
CA LEU A 211 -15.01 6.52 -8.38
C LEU A 211 -16.39 7.15 -8.52
N PRO A 212 -17.20 7.14 -7.46
CA PRO A 212 -18.41 7.96 -7.40
C PRO A 212 -18.00 9.43 -7.23
N THR A 213 -18.40 10.27 -8.17
CA THR A 213 -18.24 11.73 -8.09
C THR A 213 -19.60 12.42 -8.11
N LYS A 214 -19.67 13.63 -7.57
CA LYS A 214 -20.94 14.38 -7.48
C LYS A 214 -21.26 15.16 -8.75
N ASN A 215 -20.25 15.51 -9.55
CA ASN A 215 -20.41 16.31 -10.78
C ASN A 215 -20.12 15.52 -12.07
N PHE A 216 -19.40 14.40 -12.00
CA PHE A 216 -18.96 13.62 -13.17
C PHE A 216 -19.56 12.21 -13.23
N GLY A 217 -20.42 11.84 -12.28
CA GLY A 217 -21.02 10.50 -12.22
C GLY A 217 -20.02 9.46 -11.72
N TYR A 218 -20.21 8.22 -12.18
CA TYR A 218 -19.23 7.15 -11.97
C TYR A 218 -18.10 7.27 -13.00
N VAL A 219 -16.86 7.40 -12.53
CA VAL A 219 -15.69 7.58 -13.40
C VAL A 219 -14.75 6.39 -13.24
N TYR A 220 -14.46 5.71 -14.35
CA TYR A 220 -13.50 4.60 -14.36
C TYR A 220 -12.07 5.14 -14.43
N VAL A 221 -11.22 4.67 -13.50
CA VAL A 221 -9.79 4.98 -13.50
C VAL A 221 -9.00 3.72 -13.89
N PRO A 222 -8.52 3.61 -15.14
CA PRO A 222 -7.79 2.44 -15.61
C PRO A 222 -6.42 2.30 -14.95
N GLU A 223 -6.08 1.10 -14.49
CA GLU A 223 -4.76 0.81 -13.93
C GLU A 223 -3.65 0.86 -14.99
N ALA A 224 -3.91 0.33 -16.19
CA ALA A 224 -2.93 0.24 -17.27
C ALA A 224 -2.44 1.62 -17.76
N GLU A 225 -3.27 2.66 -17.65
CA GLU A 225 -2.96 4.03 -18.10
C GLU A 225 -2.65 4.98 -16.93
N ALA A 226 -2.63 4.48 -15.68
CA ALA A 226 -2.52 5.29 -14.47
C ALA A 226 -1.27 6.19 -14.48
N GLU A 227 -0.13 5.69 -14.96
CA GLU A 227 1.13 6.45 -15.00
C GLU A 227 1.10 7.61 -16.01
N ALA A 228 0.47 7.40 -17.17
CA ALA A 228 0.30 8.45 -18.18
C ALA A 228 -0.71 9.51 -17.72
N LEU A 229 -1.84 9.05 -17.17
CA LEU A 229 -2.86 9.91 -16.59
C LEU A 229 -2.32 10.72 -15.40
N TYR A 230 -1.46 10.12 -14.57
CA TYR A 230 -0.84 10.81 -13.45
C TYR A 230 0.05 11.97 -13.89
N LYS A 231 0.85 11.80 -14.96
CA LYS A 231 1.65 12.91 -15.52
C LYS A 231 0.77 14.08 -15.98
N LYS A 232 -0.34 13.76 -16.66
CA LYS A 232 -1.33 14.76 -17.09
C LYS A 232 -1.95 15.47 -15.89
N ALA A 233 -2.49 14.69 -14.94
CA ALA A 233 -3.08 15.19 -13.70
C ALA A 233 -2.15 16.10 -12.89
N ARG A 234 -0.86 15.73 -12.78
CA ARG A 234 0.16 16.52 -12.09
C ARG A 234 0.36 17.88 -12.75
N ASN A 235 0.43 17.93 -14.08
CA ASN A 235 0.60 19.17 -14.82
C ASN A 235 -0.66 20.04 -14.73
N THR A 236 -1.84 19.43 -14.87
CA THR A 236 -3.13 20.10 -14.67
C THR A 236 -3.21 20.74 -13.29
N TYR A 237 -2.86 19.99 -12.25
CA TYR A 237 -2.84 20.51 -10.90
C TYR A 237 -1.91 21.71 -10.77
N ARG A 238 -0.65 21.56 -11.16
CA ARG A 238 0.38 22.57 -10.95
C ARG A 238 0.13 23.87 -11.72
N TYR A 239 -0.26 23.78 -12.99
CA TYR A 239 -0.29 24.95 -13.88
C TYR A 239 -1.66 25.61 -13.99
N GLN A 240 -2.73 24.91 -13.65
CA GLN A 240 -4.10 25.41 -13.86
C GLN A 240 -4.88 25.42 -12.55
N LEU A 241 -5.01 24.25 -11.90
CA LEU A 241 -5.89 24.13 -10.73
C LEU A 241 -5.33 24.86 -9.51
N LEU A 242 -4.06 24.68 -9.21
CA LEU A 242 -3.42 25.27 -8.04
C LEU A 242 -3.46 26.80 -8.09
N PRO A 243 -3.04 27.48 -9.19
CA PRO A 243 -3.18 28.94 -9.30
C PRO A 243 -4.64 29.41 -9.22
N LYS A 244 -5.58 28.69 -9.83
CA LYS A 244 -7.02 29.02 -9.75
C LYS A 244 -7.55 28.92 -8.32
N LEU A 245 -7.15 27.87 -7.59
CA LEU A 245 -7.56 27.63 -6.21
C LEU A 245 -6.92 28.61 -5.22
N THR A 246 -5.63 28.94 -5.37
CA THR A 246 -4.98 29.93 -4.51
C THR A 246 -5.49 31.35 -4.75
N ASN A 247 -5.81 31.70 -6.00
CA ASN A 247 -6.44 33.00 -6.32
C ASN A 247 -7.85 33.12 -5.73
N SER A 248 -8.62 32.03 -5.72
CA SER A 248 -10.00 32.03 -5.18
C SER A 248 -10.05 31.85 -3.67
N ILE A 249 -9.07 31.13 -3.08
CA ILE A 249 -8.97 30.84 -1.65
C ILE A 249 -7.52 31.11 -1.20
N PRO A 250 -7.17 32.37 -0.84
CA PRO A 250 -5.80 32.71 -0.43
C PRO A 250 -5.29 31.93 0.79
N ALA A 251 -6.19 31.55 1.70
CA ALA A 251 -5.86 30.71 2.85
C ALA A 251 -5.41 29.29 2.49
N LEU A 252 -5.59 28.84 1.24
CA LEU A 252 -5.16 27.52 0.79
C LEU A 252 -3.63 27.43 0.71
N GLU A 253 -2.93 28.51 0.39
CA GLU A 253 -1.47 28.53 0.25
C GLU A 253 -0.76 28.26 1.58
N THR A 254 -1.25 28.84 2.66
CA THR A 254 -0.73 28.57 4.02
C THR A 254 -1.03 27.14 4.46
N GLU A 255 -2.18 26.59 4.08
CA GLU A 255 -2.54 25.21 4.38
C GLU A 255 -1.75 24.17 3.57
N ILE A 256 -1.42 24.48 2.31
CA ILE A 256 -0.48 23.70 1.49
C ILE A 256 0.87 23.68 2.17
N SER A 257 1.39 24.86 2.50
CA SER A 257 2.71 24.99 3.11
C SER A 257 2.80 24.19 4.42
N SER A 258 1.81 24.35 5.31
CA SER A 258 1.72 23.59 6.56
C SER A 258 1.57 22.09 6.34
N PHE A 259 0.80 21.66 5.33
CA PHE A 259 0.69 20.24 4.99
C PHE A 259 2.03 19.67 4.53
N ARG A 260 2.73 20.37 3.64
CA ARG A 260 4.02 19.93 3.10
C ARG A 260 5.10 19.89 4.19
N GLU A 261 5.13 20.86 5.10
CA GLU A 261 6.03 20.84 6.26
C GLU A 261 5.82 19.58 7.10
N ASN A 262 4.58 19.32 7.54
CA ASN A 262 4.24 18.15 8.34
C ASN A 262 4.57 16.83 7.61
N PHE A 263 4.36 16.79 6.29
CA PHE A 263 4.66 15.62 5.47
C PHE A 263 6.17 15.34 5.40
N LEU A 264 6.97 16.38 5.13
CA LEU A 264 8.42 16.26 4.96
C LEU A 264 9.13 15.92 6.27
N ASP A 265 8.64 16.42 7.41
CA ASP A 265 9.25 16.15 8.72
C ASP A 265 9.21 14.64 9.09
N THR A 266 8.30 13.86 8.49
CA THR A 266 8.19 12.41 8.72
C THR A 266 9.00 11.55 7.75
N LEU A 267 9.55 12.10 6.66
CA LEU A 267 10.10 11.35 5.53
C LEU A 267 11.54 11.74 5.16
N TYR A 268 12.40 11.99 6.15
CA TYR A 268 13.81 12.36 5.91
C TYR A 268 14.56 11.35 5.03
N ASP A 269 14.61 10.07 5.43
CA ASP A 269 15.35 9.02 4.72
C ASP A 269 14.80 8.80 3.30
N GLU A 270 13.47 8.77 3.17
CA GLU A 270 12.81 8.49 1.90
C GLU A 270 12.92 9.66 0.92
N LEU A 271 12.96 10.91 1.42
CA LEU A 271 13.17 12.11 0.59
C LEU A 271 14.55 12.09 -0.07
N ILE A 272 15.57 11.64 0.66
CA ILE A 272 16.94 11.55 0.16
C ILE A 272 17.08 10.40 -0.83
N GLU A 273 16.51 9.23 -0.50
CA GLU A 273 16.60 8.02 -1.31
C GLU A 273 15.80 8.15 -2.61
N ASN A 274 14.54 8.62 -2.53
CA ASN A 274 13.60 8.67 -3.64
C ASN A 274 12.84 10.01 -3.70
N PRO A 275 13.50 11.14 -4.00
CA PRO A 275 12.89 12.46 -3.95
C PRO A 275 11.66 12.58 -4.86
N VAL A 276 11.70 11.98 -6.05
CA VAL A 276 10.56 12.02 -6.98
C VAL A 276 9.36 11.27 -6.43
N LEU A 277 9.57 10.11 -5.77
CA LEU A 277 8.49 9.35 -5.15
C LEU A 277 7.85 10.13 -4.00
N VAL A 278 8.66 10.73 -3.13
CA VAL A 278 8.18 11.56 -2.01
C VAL A 278 7.41 12.78 -2.52
N ARG A 279 7.88 13.42 -3.60
CA ARG A 279 7.16 14.53 -4.23
C ARG A 279 5.79 14.10 -4.72
N ASP A 280 5.72 12.94 -5.37
CA ASP A 280 4.48 12.41 -5.91
C ASP A 280 3.52 12.01 -4.78
N GLN A 281 4.01 11.37 -3.71
CA GLN A 281 3.20 11.06 -2.52
C GLN A 281 2.67 12.33 -1.83
N MET A 282 3.51 13.36 -1.72
CA MET A 282 3.12 14.65 -1.16
C MET A 282 1.98 15.27 -1.97
N LEU A 283 2.11 15.31 -3.30
CA LEU A 283 1.07 15.85 -4.19
C LEU A 283 -0.24 15.07 -4.09
N VAL A 284 -0.19 13.74 -4.04
CA VAL A 284 -1.39 12.92 -3.90
C VAL A 284 -2.08 13.13 -2.55
N GLY A 285 -1.30 13.23 -1.47
CA GLY A 285 -1.82 13.58 -0.14
C GLY A 285 -2.44 14.98 -0.10
N GLU A 286 -1.82 15.94 -0.79
CA GLU A 286 -2.32 17.30 -0.97
C GLU A 286 -3.68 17.30 -1.67
N TRP A 287 -3.81 16.58 -2.78
CA TRP A 287 -5.06 16.46 -3.54
C TRP A 287 -6.17 15.84 -2.69
N LYS A 288 -5.88 14.79 -1.95
CA LYS A 288 -6.85 14.11 -1.08
C LYS A 288 -7.33 15.00 0.08
N LYS A 289 -6.42 15.75 0.71
CA LYS A 289 -6.77 16.66 1.80
C LYS A 289 -7.68 17.79 1.30
N PHE A 290 -7.36 18.37 0.15
CA PHE A 290 -8.12 19.50 -0.37
C PHE A 290 -9.40 19.11 -1.10
N SER A 291 -9.48 17.90 -1.65
CA SER A 291 -10.75 17.40 -2.17
C SER A 291 -11.80 17.32 -1.05
N GLN A 292 -11.42 16.84 0.13
CA GLN A 292 -12.29 16.79 1.31
C GLN A 292 -12.70 18.19 1.78
N ARG A 293 -11.76 19.16 1.76
CA ARG A 293 -12.04 20.55 2.14
C ARG A 293 -13.03 21.23 1.18
N LEU A 294 -12.82 21.07 -0.13
CA LEU A 294 -13.68 21.67 -1.16
C LEU A 294 -15.03 20.97 -1.28
N GLY A 295 -15.15 19.74 -0.77
CA GLY A 295 -16.40 19.01 -0.65
C GLY A 295 -17.03 18.74 -2.02
N ILE A 296 -18.23 19.28 -2.25
CA ILE A 296 -19.10 18.94 -3.40
C ILE A 296 -18.77 19.77 -4.65
N SER A 297 -17.74 20.63 -4.61
CA SER A 297 -17.40 21.46 -5.75
C SER A 297 -16.83 20.64 -6.92
N LEU A 298 -16.93 21.18 -8.13
CA LEU A 298 -16.37 20.58 -9.33
C LEU A 298 -14.84 20.41 -9.21
N ASP A 299 -14.18 21.41 -8.61
CA ASP A 299 -12.74 21.34 -8.31
C ASP A 299 -12.44 20.27 -7.24
N GLY A 300 -13.34 20.05 -6.26
CA GLY A 300 -13.22 19.00 -5.25
C GLY A 300 -13.36 17.58 -5.82
N ASP A 301 -14.30 17.36 -6.73
CA ASP A 301 -14.41 16.08 -7.46
C ASP A 301 -13.19 15.86 -8.36
N LEU A 302 -12.71 16.90 -9.04
CA LEU A 302 -11.50 16.81 -9.88
C LEU A 302 -10.28 16.44 -9.03
N LEU A 303 -10.11 17.07 -7.86
CA LEU A 303 -9.06 16.71 -6.90
C LEU A 303 -9.18 15.26 -6.43
N SER A 304 -10.39 14.78 -6.17
CA SER A 304 -10.64 13.37 -5.80
C SER A 304 -10.24 12.40 -6.91
N LEU A 305 -10.56 12.74 -8.17
CA LEU A 305 -10.19 11.94 -9.34
C LEU A 305 -8.68 11.88 -9.52
N ILE A 306 -7.98 13.03 -9.49
CA ILE A 306 -6.53 13.03 -9.64
C ILE A 306 -5.81 12.37 -8.46
N ALA A 307 -6.34 12.48 -7.23
CA ALA A 307 -5.84 11.76 -6.06
C ALA A 307 -5.87 10.25 -6.30
N ALA A 308 -6.99 9.71 -6.76
CA ALA A 308 -7.12 8.28 -7.02
C ALA A 308 -6.25 7.79 -8.20
N ILE A 309 -6.10 8.59 -9.26
CA ILE A 309 -5.14 8.33 -10.35
C ILE A 309 -3.73 8.23 -9.76
N GLY A 310 -3.37 9.17 -8.88
CA GLY A 310 -2.08 9.23 -8.22
C GLY A 310 -1.83 8.06 -7.26
N GLU A 311 -2.81 7.66 -6.45
CA GLU A 311 -2.70 6.49 -5.55
C GLU A 311 -2.42 5.20 -6.35
N LYS A 312 -3.07 5.03 -7.52
CA LYS A 312 -2.78 3.90 -8.42
C LYS A 312 -1.40 3.98 -9.06
N ALA A 313 -0.98 5.15 -9.52
CA ALA A 313 0.34 5.33 -10.11
C ALA A 313 1.46 5.11 -9.07
N LEU A 314 1.26 5.60 -7.85
CA LEU A 314 2.19 5.42 -6.73
C LEU A 314 2.29 3.96 -6.29
N SER A 315 1.17 3.28 -6.10
CA SER A 315 1.16 1.86 -5.74
C SER A 315 1.86 0.99 -6.79
N ALA A 316 1.60 1.23 -8.08
CA ALA A 316 2.30 0.54 -9.16
C ALA A 316 3.82 0.80 -9.15
N ARG A 317 4.24 2.05 -8.87
CA ARG A 317 5.66 2.42 -8.79
C ARG A 317 6.35 1.80 -7.58
N SER A 318 5.74 1.90 -6.40
CA SER A 318 6.25 1.27 -5.18
C SER A 318 6.39 -0.23 -5.34
N TYR A 319 5.38 -0.89 -5.93
CA TYR A 319 5.45 -2.31 -6.24
C TYR A 319 6.64 -2.64 -7.16
N ARG A 320 6.87 -1.86 -8.24
CA ARG A 320 8.04 -2.06 -9.11
C ARG A 320 9.36 -1.98 -8.33
N ILE A 321 9.55 -0.93 -7.53
CA ILE A 321 10.76 -0.74 -6.72
C ILE A 321 10.95 -1.91 -5.74
N GLU A 322 9.90 -2.33 -5.05
CA GLU A 322 9.96 -3.47 -4.12
C GLU A 322 10.28 -4.78 -4.83
N THR A 323 9.66 -5.04 -5.99
CA THR A 323 9.94 -6.25 -6.76
C THR A 323 11.38 -6.27 -7.31
N GLU A 324 11.90 -5.12 -7.72
CA GLU A 324 13.28 -4.99 -8.17
C GLU A 324 14.26 -5.23 -7.02
N ASN A 325 14.04 -4.60 -5.85
CA ASN A 325 14.84 -4.84 -4.65
C ASN A 325 14.83 -6.32 -4.26
N ARG A 326 13.66 -6.98 -4.24
CA ARG A 326 13.55 -8.42 -3.96
C ARG A 326 14.26 -9.28 -5.01
N ARG A 327 14.22 -8.88 -6.28
CA ARG A 327 14.93 -9.58 -7.36
C ARG A 327 16.43 -9.46 -7.18
N ILE A 328 16.94 -8.28 -6.81
CA ILE A 328 18.35 -8.06 -6.49
C ILE A 328 18.76 -8.93 -5.28
N GLU A 329 17.99 -8.89 -4.19
CA GLU A 329 18.23 -9.71 -2.99
C GLU A 329 18.28 -11.21 -3.33
N LYS A 330 17.32 -11.70 -4.12
CA LYS A 330 17.28 -13.10 -4.57
C LYS A 330 18.46 -13.44 -5.48
N GLY A 331 18.81 -12.55 -6.41
CA GLY A 331 19.96 -12.74 -7.29
C GLY A 331 21.28 -12.82 -6.51
N LEU A 332 21.45 -11.96 -5.50
CA LEU A 332 22.61 -12.00 -4.60
C LEU A 332 22.67 -13.34 -3.85
N MET A 333 21.53 -13.87 -3.41
CA MET A 333 21.49 -15.17 -2.73
C MET A 333 21.88 -16.36 -3.61
N GLU A 334 21.45 -16.37 -4.87
CA GLU A 334 21.69 -17.48 -5.79
C GLU A 334 23.12 -17.43 -6.34
N THR A 335 23.62 -16.23 -6.66
CA THR A 335 24.88 -16.08 -7.42
C THR A 335 26.12 -15.91 -6.56
N LEU A 336 26.01 -15.26 -5.40
CA LEU A 336 27.17 -14.89 -4.59
C LEU A 336 27.89 -16.08 -3.93
N PRO A 337 27.19 -17.11 -3.41
CA PRO A 337 27.86 -18.26 -2.79
C PRO A 337 28.65 -19.12 -3.78
N GLU A 338 28.16 -19.22 -5.02
CA GLU A 338 28.74 -20.06 -6.08
C GLU A 338 29.79 -19.33 -6.93
N ALA A 339 29.99 -18.02 -6.73
CA ALA A 339 30.91 -17.24 -7.53
C ALA A 339 32.36 -17.74 -7.41
N GLU A 340 33.03 -17.86 -8.55
CA GLU A 340 34.46 -18.15 -8.65
C GLU A 340 35.16 -17.07 -9.49
N PRO A 341 36.40 -16.67 -9.14
CA PRO A 341 37.24 -17.11 -8.01
C PRO A 341 36.75 -16.58 -6.65
N SER A 342 37.26 -17.07 -5.51
CA SER A 342 36.76 -16.72 -4.16
C SER A 342 36.60 -15.23 -3.87
N MET A 343 37.50 -14.36 -4.36
CA MET A 343 37.33 -12.89 -4.26
C MET A 343 36.03 -12.38 -4.89
N ALA A 344 35.46 -13.05 -5.89
CA ALA A 344 34.17 -12.69 -6.51
C ALA A 344 32.97 -12.90 -5.57
N ARG A 345 33.16 -13.63 -4.47
CA ARG A 345 32.15 -13.80 -3.40
C ARG A 345 32.10 -12.59 -2.46
N PHE A 346 33.01 -11.62 -2.61
CA PHE A 346 32.92 -10.32 -1.97
C PHE A 346 32.51 -9.26 -3.00
N LEU A 347 31.33 -8.69 -2.84
CA LEU A 347 30.82 -7.63 -3.69
C LEU A 347 30.95 -6.28 -3.01
N ARG A 348 31.37 -5.31 -3.81
CA ARG A 348 31.43 -3.91 -3.44
C ARG A 348 30.59 -3.13 -4.45
N LEU A 349 29.42 -2.68 -4.01
CA LEU A 349 28.50 -1.91 -4.82
C LEU A 349 28.76 -0.44 -4.58
N GLU A 350 29.31 0.26 -5.57
CA GLU A 350 29.49 1.71 -5.54
C GLU A 350 28.17 2.39 -5.92
N GLY A 351 27.80 3.46 -5.21
CA GLY A 351 26.53 4.14 -5.46
C GLY A 351 26.21 5.20 -4.40
N GLU A 352 25.36 6.15 -4.78
CA GLU A 352 24.93 7.22 -3.87
C GLU A 352 23.83 6.73 -2.92
N ALA A 353 23.80 7.28 -1.71
CA ALA A 353 22.70 7.12 -0.74
C ALA A 353 22.50 5.71 -0.10
N PHE A 354 23.49 4.81 -0.14
CA PHE A 354 23.41 3.54 0.61
C PHE A 354 23.18 3.74 2.12
N THR A 355 23.63 4.86 2.68
CA THR A 355 23.39 5.23 4.09
C THR A 355 21.90 5.29 4.45
N VAL A 356 21.05 5.75 3.53
CA VAL A 356 19.60 5.86 3.75
C VAL A 356 18.82 4.73 3.07
N SER A 357 19.47 3.97 2.17
CA SER A 357 18.79 3.00 1.31
C SER A 357 18.12 1.87 2.07
N LYS A 358 16.87 1.56 1.67
CA LYS A 358 16.12 0.40 2.18
C LYS A 358 16.84 -0.91 1.87
N LEU A 359 17.44 -1.05 0.68
CA LEU A 359 18.17 -2.25 0.28
C LEU A 359 19.38 -2.51 1.21
N ALA A 360 20.18 -1.49 1.48
CA ALA A 360 21.34 -1.60 2.38
C ALA A 360 20.90 -1.99 3.80
N LYS A 361 19.89 -1.31 4.34
CA LYS A 361 19.33 -1.60 5.67
C LYS A 361 18.76 -3.03 5.76
N ASN A 362 18.12 -3.53 4.71
CA ASN A 362 17.61 -4.91 4.65
C ASN A 362 18.77 -5.91 4.66
N LEU A 363 19.78 -5.70 3.83
CA LEU A 363 20.94 -6.58 3.72
C LEU A 363 21.80 -6.58 5.00
N GLU A 364 21.88 -5.47 5.73
CA GLU A 364 22.56 -5.39 7.05
C GLU A 364 21.86 -6.20 8.15
N ARG A 365 20.55 -6.38 8.03
CA ARG A 365 19.72 -7.17 8.95
C ARG A 365 19.65 -8.64 8.58
N ASP A 366 19.94 -9.02 7.33
CA ASP A 366 19.91 -10.40 6.87
C ASP A 366 21.08 -11.21 7.45
N ASP A 367 20.79 -12.27 8.19
CA ASP A 367 21.80 -13.14 8.81
C ASP A 367 22.61 -13.96 7.79
N ARG A 368 22.14 -14.08 6.55
CA ARG A 368 22.81 -14.84 5.49
C ARG A 368 24.02 -14.09 4.92
N PHE A 369 24.11 -12.78 5.17
CA PHE A 369 25.17 -11.93 4.65
C PHE A 369 25.92 -11.21 5.77
N LEU A 370 27.21 -11.01 5.53
CA LEU A 370 28.03 -10.01 6.20
C LEU A 370 28.03 -8.77 5.32
N SER A 371 27.42 -7.72 5.81
CA SER A 371 27.25 -6.47 5.06
C SER A 371 27.54 -5.25 5.92
N MET A 372 28.10 -4.23 5.27
CA MET A 372 28.50 -2.97 5.88
C MET A 372 28.51 -1.89 4.81
N VAL A 373 28.07 -0.68 5.15
CA VAL A 373 28.34 0.51 4.34
C VAL A 373 29.75 1.03 4.65
N TYR A 374 30.63 0.99 3.66
CA TYR A 374 32.00 1.52 3.72
C TYR A 374 32.07 2.90 3.03
N PHE A 375 32.75 3.86 3.65
CA PHE A 375 32.91 5.23 3.15
C PHE A 375 34.29 5.39 2.49
N GLY A 376 34.33 5.09 1.19
CA GLY A 376 35.53 5.20 0.36
C GLY A 376 35.82 6.62 -0.10
N GLU A 377 36.92 6.82 -0.81
CA GLU A 377 37.29 8.16 -1.34
C GLU A 377 36.30 8.67 -2.39
N LYS A 378 35.70 7.75 -3.13
CA LYS A 378 34.69 8.04 -4.15
C LYS A 378 33.26 8.18 -3.60
N GLY A 379 33.06 7.92 -2.31
CA GLY A 379 31.74 7.91 -1.67
C GLY A 379 31.41 6.60 -0.97
N PRO A 380 30.18 6.46 -0.44
CA PRO A 380 29.73 5.26 0.23
C PRO A 380 29.63 4.08 -0.76
N CYS A 381 29.97 2.89 -0.30
CA CYS A 381 29.74 1.64 -1.01
C CYS A 381 29.16 0.58 -0.07
N LEU A 382 28.26 -0.23 -0.60
CA LEU A 382 27.72 -1.37 0.14
C LEU A 382 28.62 -2.59 -0.10
N CYS A 383 29.24 -3.05 0.99
CA CYS A 383 30.07 -4.25 1.01
C CYS A 383 29.20 -5.46 1.40
N ILE A 384 29.30 -6.56 0.66
CA ILE A 384 28.48 -7.75 0.87
C ILE A 384 29.35 -9.01 0.70
N CYS A 385 29.26 -9.92 1.67
CA CYS A 385 29.88 -11.24 1.65
C CYS A 385 28.89 -12.28 2.20
N PRO A 386 28.87 -13.53 1.70
CA PRO A 386 28.14 -14.60 2.35
C PRO A 386 28.63 -14.81 3.79
N ASN A 387 27.70 -15.03 4.72
CA ASN A 387 28.01 -15.36 6.10
C ASN A 387 28.41 -16.84 6.23
N SER A 388 29.61 -17.17 5.74
CA SER A 388 30.19 -18.51 5.78
C SER A 388 31.66 -18.44 6.13
N GLU A 389 32.05 -19.13 7.19
CA GLU A 389 33.44 -19.19 7.66
C GLU A 389 34.40 -19.66 6.56
N ALA A 390 34.01 -20.69 5.80
CA ALA A 390 34.81 -21.23 4.70
C ALA A 390 35.00 -20.20 3.58
N THR A 391 33.96 -19.43 3.26
CA THR A 391 34.05 -18.35 2.26
C THR A 391 34.96 -17.24 2.73
N VAL A 392 34.80 -16.78 3.97
CA VAL A 392 35.62 -15.71 4.55
C VAL A 392 37.09 -16.13 4.63
N LEU A 393 37.39 -17.34 5.11
CA LEU A 393 38.76 -17.88 5.13
C LEU A 393 39.36 -17.95 3.73
N SER A 394 38.59 -18.38 2.73
CA SER A 394 39.07 -18.45 1.35
C SER A 394 39.41 -17.07 0.78
N ILE A 395 38.61 -16.04 1.10
CA ILE A 395 38.87 -14.66 0.70
C ILE A 395 40.12 -14.12 1.42
N LEU A 396 40.23 -14.32 2.74
CA LEU A 396 41.40 -13.92 3.53
C LEU A 396 42.68 -14.56 2.98
N GLY A 397 42.65 -15.85 2.66
CA GLY A 397 43.79 -16.54 2.03
C GLY A 397 44.17 -15.93 0.68
N GLN A 398 43.20 -15.57 -0.17
CA GLN A 398 43.51 -14.87 -1.43
C GLN A 398 44.10 -13.47 -1.20
N LEU A 399 43.63 -12.75 -0.19
CA LEU A 399 44.20 -11.45 0.20
C LEU A 399 45.65 -11.59 0.69
N GLU A 400 45.95 -12.62 1.46
CA GLU A 400 47.30 -12.89 1.93
C GLU A 400 48.25 -13.36 0.82
N ASP A 401 47.82 -14.30 -0.03
CA ASP A 401 48.71 -14.97 -0.99
C ASP A 401 48.85 -14.21 -2.31
N LYS A 402 47.76 -13.61 -2.79
CA LYS A 402 47.68 -13.03 -4.16
C LYS A 402 47.52 -11.51 -4.16
N TYR A 403 46.87 -10.96 -3.15
CA TYR A 403 46.51 -9.54 -3.10
C TYR A 403 47.07 -8.84 -1.85
N SER A 404 48.31 -9.16 -1.48
CA SER A 404 49.03 -8.67 -0.29
C SER A 404 49.53 -7.23 -0.45
N PHE A 405 48.63 -6.33 -0.84
CA PHE A 405 48.90 -4.91 -0.99
C PHE A 405 47.66 -4.10 -0.58
N GLN A 406 47.89 -2.84 -0.22
CA GLN A 406 46.82 -1.96 0.21
C GLN A 406 45.90 -1.62 -0.96
N SER A 407 44.62 -1.98 -0.85
CA SER A 407 43.57 -1.60 -1.79
C SER A 407 42.27 -1.30 -1.05
N GLU A 408 41.39 -0.48 -1.62
CA GLU A 408 40.08 -0.21 -1.01
C GLU A 408 39.26 -1.49 -0.83
N THR A 409 39.36 -2.46 -1.76
CA THR A 409 38.69 -3.75 -1.66
C THR A 409 39.18 -4.55 -0.44
N ALA A 410 40.50 -4.61 -0.23
CA ALA A 410 41.07 -5.28 0.94
C ALA A 410 40.67 -4.57 2.25
N ILE A 411 40.78 -3.24 2.30
CA ILE A 411 40.40 -2.44 3.47
C ILE A 411 38.93 -2.66 3.82
N SER A 412 38.04 -2.50 2.83
CA SER A 412 36.59 -2.62 3.04
C SER A 412 36.16 -4.03 3.44
N PHE A 413 36.78 -5.08 2.89
CA PHE A 413 36.55 -6.45 3.32
C PHE A 413 37.00 -6.67 4.78
N LEU A 414 38.23 -6.31 5.11
CA LEU A 414 38.78 -6.48 6.46
C LEU A 414 37.97 -5.70 7.51
N LEU A 415 37.53 -4.48 7.19
CA LEU A 415 36.63 -3.68 8.03
C LEU A 415 35.23 -4.30 8.16
N THR A 416 34.71 -4.95 7.11
CA THR A 416 33.42 -5.69 7.19
C THR A 416 33.51 -6.82 8.20
N ILE A 417 34.61 -7.59 8.18
CA ILE A 417 34.83 -8.67 9.16
C ILE A 417 35.05 -8.09 10.58
N TYR A 418 35.83 -7.02 10.71
CA TYR A 418 36.11 -6.37 11.99
C TYR A 418 34.87 -5.73 12.64
N SER A 419 34.02 -5.06 11.86
CA SER A 419 32.79 -4.44 12.37
C SER A 419 31.77 -5.48 12.83
N LYS A 420 31.75 -6.66 12.21
CA LYS A 420 30.89 -7.79 12.60
C LYS A 420 31.56 -8.77 13.58
N ARG A 421 32.74 -8.46 14.13
CA ARG A 421 33.50 -9.37 15.03
C ARG A 421 32.69 -9.97 16.18
N ASN A 422 31.74 -9.22 16.72
CA ASN A 422 30.87 -9.71 17.80
C ASN A 422 29.93 -10.82 17.32
N ARG A 423 29.39 -10.71 16.09
CA ARG A 423 28.58 -11.77 15.45
C ARG A 423 29.47 -12.96 15.08
N LEU A 424 30.74 -12.71 14.76
CA LEU A 424 31.72 -13.70 14.34
C LEU A 424 32.58 -14.24 15.50
N ALA A 425 32.16 -14.04 16.76
CA ALA A 425 32.97 -14.35 17.94
C ALA A 425 33.44 -15.82 17.97
N LEU A 426 32.58 -16.75 17.54
CA LEU A 426 32.91 -18.17 17.44
C LEU A 426 34.05 -18.45 16.44
N TRP A 427 34.17 -17.66 15.36
CA TRP A 427 35.25 -17.81 14.39
C TRP A 427 36.55 -17.24 14.95
N PHE A 428 36.49 -16.06 15.58
CA PHE A 428 37.66 -15.43 16.23
C PHE A 428 38.20 -16.22 17.41
N ASN A 429 37.44 -17.15 18.00
CA ASN A 429 37.95 -18.06 19.02
C ASN A 429 38.85 -19.18 18.45
N LYS A 430 38.79 -19.44 17.14
CA LYS A 430 39.63 -20.44 16.48
C LYS A 430 41.00 -19.85 16.16
N GLU A 431 42.05 -20.60 16.49
CA GLU A 431 43.44 -20.25 16.23
C GLU A 431 43.70 -20.01 14.73
N SER A 432 43.26 -20.96 13.91
CA SER A 432 43.42 -20.90 12.45
C SER A 432 42.80 -19.65 11.82
N PHE A 433 41.62 -19.25 12.29
CA PHE A 433 40.95 -18.05 11.76
C PHE A 433 41.70 -16.78 12.14
N ARG A 434 42.16 -16.67 13.39
CA ARG A 434 42.97 -15.52 13.85
C ARG A 434 44.26 -15.41 13.05
N ASP A 435 44.94 -16.53 12.82
CA ASP A 435 46.18 -16.56 12.06
C ASP A 435 45.98 -16.07 10.61
N THR A 436 45.00 -16.60 9.88
CA THR A 436 44.70 -16.17 8.51
C THR A 436 44.21 -14.71 8.46
N PHE A 437 43.42 -14.28 9.44
CA PHE A 437 42.98 -12.89 9.53
C PHE A 437 44.16 -11.93 9.76
N CYS A 438 45.08 -12.26 10.67
CA CYS A 438 46.31 -11.51 10.88
C CYS A 438 47.19 -11.49 9.63
N GLY A 439 47.32 -12.63 8.94
CA GLY A 439 47.99 -12.78 7.66
C GLY A 439 47.48 -11.78 6.62
N ALA A 440 46.17 -11.77 6.39
CA ALA A 440 45.54 -10.84 5.46
C ALA A 440 45.69 -9.36 5.90
N VAL A 441 45.51 -9.04 7.19
CA VAL A 441 45.65 -7.67 7.70
C VAL A 441 47.08 -7.15 7.51
N ILE A 442 48.09 -7.92 7.90
CA ILE A 442 49.49 -7.49 7.81
C ILE A 442 49.97 -7.53 6.36
N GLY A 443 49.50 -8.49 5.56
CA GLY A 443 49.76 -8.55 4.13
C GLY A 443 49.24 -7.32 3.39
N CYS A 444 47.98 -6.93 3.62
CA CYS A 444 47.36 -5.81 2.90
C CYS A 444 47.66 -4.45 3.54
N LEU A 445 47.77 -4.36 4.86
CA LEU A 445 47.90 -3.10 5.62
C LEU A 445 49.26 -2.96 6.30
N GLY A 446 50.24 -3.79 5.94
CA GLY A 446 51.57 -3.78 6.53
C GLY A 446 52.19 -2.39 6.55
N ALA A 447 51.96 -1.55 5.54
CA ALA A 447 52.39 -0.16 5.47
C ALA A 447 52.01 0.71 6.69
N LYS A 448 50.88 0.41 7.36
CA LYS A 448 50.40 1.09 8.57
C LYS A 448 50.94 0.50 9.88
N VAL A 449 51.65 -0.63 9.82
CA VAL A 449 52.22 -1.36 10.96
C VAL A 449 53.69 -0.96 11.16
N SER A 450 54.16 -0.88 12.40
CA SER A 450 55.56 -0.59 12.72
C SER A 450 56.52 -1.63 12.12
N TRP A 451 57.76 -1.24 11.82
CA TRP A 451 58.74 -2.13 11.20
C TRP A 451 59.01 -3.41 12.02
N LEU A 452 58.97 -3.29 13.36
CA LEU A 452 59.22 -4.39 14.30
C LEU A 452 58.14 -5.48 14.18
N TYR A 453 56.87 -5.08 14.12
CA TYR A 453 55.75 -6.01 13.97
C TYR A 453 55.72 -6.66 12.58
N ARG A 454 56.16 -5.95 11.53
CA ARG A 454 56.39 -6.57 10.22
C ARG A 454 57.48 -7.63 10.25
N MET A 455 58.59 -7.38 10.96
CA MET A 455 59.63 -8.40 11.14
C MET A 455 59.13 -9.61 11.92
N ALA A 456 58.39 -9.38 13.01
CA ALA A 456 57.77 -10.45 13.79
C ALA A 456 56.82 -11.31 12.94
N PHE A 457 56.08 -10.70 12.01
CA PHE A 457 55.24 -11.42 11.05
C PHE A 457 56.05 -12.35 10.14
N PHE A 458 57.13 -11.86 9.53
CA PHE A 458 58.01 -12.68 8.69
C PHE A 458 58.74 -13.80 9.46
N MET A 459 58.94 -13.61 10.77
CA MET A 459 59.49 -14.63 11.67
C MET A 459 58.45 -15.67 12.13
N GLY A 460 57.17 -15.51 11.77
CA GLY A 460 56.11 -16.47 12.09
C GLY A 460 55.34 -16.20 13.39
N PHE A 461 55.52 -15.05 14.03
CA PHE A 461 54.82 -14.69 15.28
C PHE A 461 53.42 -14.09 15.04
N ARG A 462 52.63 -14.72 14.17
CA ARG A 462 51.37 -14.16 13.64
C ARG A 462 50.29 -13.97 14.70
N GLU A 463 50.07 -14.96 15.56
CA GLU A 463 49.09 -14.87 16.66
C GLU A 463 49.36 -13.70 17.62
N SER A 464 50.65 -13.45 17.91
CA SER A 464 51.08 -12.39 18.82
C SER A 464 50.82 -10.99 18.25
N LEU A 465 50.51 -10.90 16.96
CA LEU A 465 50.20 -9.66 16.25
C LEU A 465 48.70 -9.40 16.14
N PHE A 466 47.84 -10.27 16.69
CA PHE A 466 46.39 -10.10 16.63
C PHE A 466 45.91 -8.78 17.25
N SER A 467 46.47 -8.39 18.39
CA SER A 467 46.15 -7.10 19.01
C SER A 467 46.54 -5.91 18.13
N GLU A 468 47.68 -6.00 17.45
CA GLU A 468 48.16 -4.95 16.55
C GLU A 468 47.30 -4.87 15.28
N ALA A 469 46.91 -6.02 14.73
CA ALA A 469 46.00 -6.10 13.59
C ALA A 469 44.65 -5.44 13.92
N LEU A 470 44.09 -5.71 15.10
CA LEU A 470 42.89 -5.03 15.59
C LEU A 470 43.11 -3.53 15.79
N HIS A 471 44.26 -3.12 16.31
CA HIS A 471 44.60 -1.71 16.48
C HIS A 471 44.58 -0.98 15.13
N VAL A 472 45.27 -1.50 14.11
CA VAL A 472 45.29 -0.89 12.76
C VAL A 472 43.88 -0.74 12.19
N LEU A 473 43.05 -1.78 12.34
CA LEU A 473 41.66 -1.73 11.89
C LEU A 473 40.81 -0.77 12.70
N SER A 474 41.08 -0.61 14.00
CA SER A 474 40.38 0.38 14.83
C SER A 474 40.70 1.83 14.41
N VAL A 475 41.94 2.10 14.00
CA VAL A 475 42.33 3.42 13.45
C VAL A 475 41.63 3.67 12.13
N LEU A 476 41.59 2.66 11.24
CA LEU A 476 40.84 2.75 9.99
C LEU A 476 39.32 2.93 10.20
N ASP A 477 38.75 2.24 11.17
CA ASP A 477 37.34 2.38 11.56
C ASP A 477 37.04 3.79 12.10
N TYR A 478 37.99 4.38 12.84
CA TYR A 478 37.90 5.77 13.27
C TYR A 478 37.95 6.74 12.07
N GLU A 479 38.88 6.54 11.12
CA GLU A 479 38.91 7.32 9.86
C GLU A 479 37.59 7.20 9.08
N GLN A 480 36.91 6.05 9.15
CA GLN A 480 35.59 5.84 8.54
C GLN A 480 34.48 6.63 9.24
N LEU A 481 34.56 6.85 10.56
CA LEU A 481 33.58 7.66 11.29
C LEU A 481 33.62 9.11 10.84
N ASP A 482 34.82 9.69 10.64
CA ASP A 482 34.96 11.06 10.15
C ASP A 482 34.32 11.21 8.75
N ARG A 483 34.60 10.27 7.84
CA ARG A 483 34.00 10.24 6.50
C ARG A 483 32.49 10.02 6.52
N LYS A 484 32.00 9.19 7.43
CA LYS A 484 30.57 9.00 7.66
C LYS A 484 29.91 10.30 8.09
N LEU A 485 30.51 11.05 9.01
CA LEU A 485 30.01 12.35 9.45
C LEU A 485 29.99 13.37 8.31
N GLU A 486 31.02 13.40 7.46
CA GLU A 486 31.03 14.23 6.26
C GLU A 486 29.88 13.89 5.32
N GLU A 487 29.63 12.60 5.09
CA GLU A 487 28.55 12.14 4.23
C GLU A 487 27.18 12.47 4.83
N GLU A 488 26.97 12.24 6.14
CA GLU A 488 25.75 12.67 6.84
C GLU A 488 25.52 14.18 6.73
N ASN A 489 26.56 14.99 6.81
CA ASN A 489 26.46 16.44 6.58
C ASN A 489 26.09 16.79 5.15
N LYS A 490 26.63 16.09 4.14
CA LYS A 490 26.20 16.25 2.74
C LYS A 490 24.74 15.86 2.56
N LEU A 491 24.30 14.76 3.18
CA LEU A 491 22.91 14.30 3.15
C LEU A 491 21.96 15.31 3.81
N ARG A 492 22.35 15.93 4.94
CA ARG A 492 21.60 17.04 5.57
C ARG A 492 21.48 18.25 4.65
N ARG A 493 22.57 18.67 4.00
CA ARG A 493 22.52 19.76 3.01
C ARG A 493 21.62 19.41 1.82
N LYS A 494 21.71 18.19 1.31
CA LYS A 494 20.84 17.69 0.24
C LYS A 494 19.37 17.71 0.68
N TYR A 495 19.08 17.28 1.90
CA TYR A 495 17.75 17.33 2.49
C TYR A 495 17.24 18.78 2.60
N GLU A 496 18.03 19.72 3.09
CA GLU A 496 17.64 21.13 3.18
C GLU A 496 17.33 21.73 1.79
N ILE A 497 18.15 21.43 0.78
CA ILE A 497 17.91 21.85 -0.61
C ILE A 497 16.61 21.25 -1.16
N LEU A 498 16.38 19.95 -0.95
CA LEU A 498 15.15 19.28 -1.40
C LEU A 498 13.92 19.80 -0.66
N ARG A 499 14.01 19.97 0.66
CA ARG A 499 12.95 20.50 1.52
C ARG A 499 12.57 21.91 1.07
N THR A 500 13.53 22.79 0.87
CA THR A 500 13.26 24.16 0.38
C THR A 500 12.63 24.16 -1.01
N ASP A 501 13.01 23.24 -1.91
CA ASP A 501 12.33 23.13 -3.21
C ASP A 501 10.90 22.61 -3.10
N PHE A 502 10.64 21.64 -2.22
CA PHE A 502 9.32 21.00 -2.10
C PHE A 502 8.31 21.89 -1.38
N LEU A 503 8.77 22.76 -0.48
CA LEU A 503 7.94 23.76 0.19
C LEU A 503 7.47 24.88 -0.75
N LYS A 504 8.07 25.07 -1.93
CA LYS A 504 7.60 26.06 -2.90
C LYS A 504 6.22 25.68 -3.43
N VAL A 505 5.23 26.53 -3.17
CA VAL A 505 3.85 26.31 -3.63
C VAL A 505 3.71 26.61 -5.13
N LEU A 506 4.34 27.68 -5.64
CA LEU A 506 4.32 28.09 -7.05
C LEU A 506 5.69 27.97 -7.71
#